data_AF-A0AAF1KVH0-F1
#
_entry.id   AF-A0AAF1KVH0-F1
#
_cell.length_a   1.000
_cell.length_b   1.000
_cell.length_c   1.000
_cell.angle_alpha   90.00
_cell.angle_beta   90.00
_cell.angle_gamma   90.00
#
_symmetry.space_group_name_H-M   'P 1'
#
loop_
_entity.id
_entity.type
_entity.pdbx_description
1 polymer ?
#
loop_
_entity_poly.entity_id
_entity_poly.type
_entity_poly.pdbx_seq_one_letter_code
_entity_poly.pdbx_strand_id
1 'polypeptide(L)'
;MTFYRTTRLMLSSAAILSLASSAFALDGNDLLKKMNAAYARQGVVLETDSVDVDDTTVMLKGASFKPLSGGQGVLLGKVTMSDVTEESDGGYAIDKVTFPDISVTNEGVTYTASDMFLGGVTVPADANAEGIDGMLLYSKAHTGPLTVTKEGKEVLSVKDMDFALTPTHDDSGFEFSGNVNAIKADLSDVKDPASQDTINKLALQHVSGALTMKGGWEIKPGTVTVEDLGLDLDNIGRLDLSLAISGYTMEFMKSLQEAAKAAQANPDKQAAQQATGLAMMGLMQQLTLDSAEIHFKDASITKRLLDYAGSTQNVTGAQMANTLKGLAPIMLAQLNIPELQNSVSAAINSYLDNPQSFTLNASPEKPVPFPMIVGAAMGAPNTIPKVIGLKVSAND
;
A
#
# COMPACT_ATOMS: atom_id res chain seq x y z
N MET A 1 -92.31 4.82 -46.47
CA MET A 1 -92.78 5.93 -45.61
C MET A 1 -91.85 6.05 -44.41
N THR A 2 -91.62 7.29 -44.00
CA THR A 2 -91.01 7.75 -42.73
C THR A 2 -89.47 7.94 -42.68
N PHE A 3 -89.10 9.22 -42.51
CA PHE A 3 -87.78 9.87 -42.35
C PHE A 3 -87.12 9.55 -40.96
N TYR A 4 -85.82 9.68 -40.66
CA TYR A 4 -84.95 10.90 -40.62
C TYR A 4 -83.44 10.58 -40.43
N ARG A 5 -82.58 11.43 -41.03
CA ARG A 5 -81.21 11.91 -40.68
C ARG A 5 -80.61 11.59 -39.28
N THR A 6 -79.30 11.31 -39.17
CA THR A 6 -78.20 12.26 -38.79
C THR A 6 -76.83 11.58 -38.48
N THR A 7 -75.76 12.31 -38.78
CA THR A 7 -74.31 12.12 -38.62
C THR A 7 -73.79 12.15 -37.17
N ARG A 8 -72.79 11.32 -36.79
CA ARG A 8 -71.72 11.55 -35.76
C ARG A 8 -70.56 10.58 -36.03
N LEU A 9 -69.35 10.95 -36.48
CA LEU A 9 -68.22 11.63 -35.83
C LEU A 9 -67.73 11.01 -34.50
N MET A 10 -66.45 10.63 -34.52
CA MET A 10 -65.48 10.34 -33.43
C MET A 10 -65.50 8.97 -32.73
N LEU A 11 -64.35 8.26 -32.81
CA LEU A 11 -63.44 8.02 -31.67
C LEU A 11 -62.20 7.23 -32.12
N SER A 12 -61.14 7.95 -32.48
CA SER A 12 -59.76 7.48 -32.30
C SER A 12 -59.43 7.60 -30.82
N SER A 13 -58.97 6.52 -30.17
CA SER A 13 -58.08 6.47 -28.99
C SER A 13 -58.41 5.27 -28.11
N ALA A 14 -57.51 4.28 -28.07
CA ALA A 14 -57.43 3.33 -26.97
C ALA A 14 -55.96 2.97 -26.71
N ALA A 15 -55.39 3.71 -25.75
CA ALA A 15 -54.36 3.32 -24.78
C ALA A 15 -53.11 2.55 -25.27
N ILE A 16 -52.04 3.30 -25.55
CA ILE A 16 -50.67 2.85 -25.25
C ILE A 16 -50.44 3.21 -23.77
N LEU A 17 -50.63 2.25 -22.87
CA LEU A 17 -50.19 2.37 -21.48
C LEU A 17 -48.67 2.15 -21.45
N SER A 18 -47.96 3.26 -21.41
CA SER A 18 -46.53 3.33 -21.09
C SER A 18 -46.25 2.63 -19.76
N LEU A 19 -45.51 1.52 -19.81
CA LEU A 19 -44.66 1.10 -18.69
C LEU A 19 -43.49 2.08 -18.61
N ALA A 20 -43.75 3.29 -18.14
CA ALA A 20 -42.71 4.15 -17.61
C ALA A 20 -42.40 3.61 -16.21
N SER A 21 -41.54 2.59 -16.13
CA SER A 21 -40.76 2.42 -14.91
C SER A 21 -40.01 3.72 -14.75
N SER A 22 -40.34 4.50 -13.73
CA SER A 22 -39.60 5.68 -13.34
C SER A 22 -38.14 5.28 -13.22
N ALA A 23 -37.34 5.58 -14.23
CA ALA A 23 -35.89 5.62 -14.09
C ALA A 23 -35.66 6.77 -13.11
N PHE A 24 -35.48 6.45 -11.83
CA PHE A 24 -35.01 7.42 -10.87
C PHE A 24 -33.71 7.97 -11.45
N ALA A 25 -33.69 9.27 -11.75
CA ALA A 25 -32.49 9.92 -12.24
C ALA A 25 -31.43 9.77 -11.16
N LEU A 26 -30.29 9.20 -11.52
CA LEU A 26 -29.16 9.00 -10.62
C LEU A 26 -28.75 10.35 -9.99
N ASP A 27 -28.63 10.41 -8.67
CA ASP A 27 -28.22 11.63 -7.96
C ASP A 27 -26.70 11.64 -7.76
N GLY A 28 -25.99 12.24 -8.72
CA GLY A 28 -24.53 12.36 -8.66
C GLY A 28 -24.02 13.21 -7.48
N ASN A 29 -24.80 14.17 -6.97
CA ASN A 29 -24.39 14.98 -5.83
C ASN A 29 -24.50 14.19 -4.52
N ASP A 30 -25.55 13.39 -4.39
CA ASP A 30 -25.69 12.48 -3.26
C ASP A 30 -24.60 11.39 -3.27
N LEU A 31 -24.28 10.81 -4.43
CA LEU A 31 -23.14 9.91 -4.60
C LEU A 31 -21.84 10.55 -4.09
N LEU A 32 -21.49 11.74 -4.59
CA LEU A 32 -20.28 12.46 -4.17
C LEU A 32 -20.28 12.74 -2.66
N LYS A 33 -21.43 13.10 -2.10
CA LYS A 33 -21.59 13.32 -0.66
C LYS A 33 -21.30 12.06 0.14
N LYS A 34 -21.81 10.90 -0.27
CA LYS A 34 -21.55 9.61 0.41
C LYS A 34 -20.09 9.16 0.26
N MET A 35 -19.50 9.32 -0.93
CA MET A 35 -18.07 9.08 -1.13
C MET A 35 -17.22 9.95 -0.19
N ASN A 36 -17.54 11.25 -0.08
CA ASN A 36 -16.86 12.16 0.83
C ASN A 36 -17.07 11.82 2.30
N ALA A 37 -18.25 11.34 2.69
CA ALA A 37 -18.49 10.87 4.05
C ALA A 37 -17.59 9.68 4.40
N ALA A 38 -17.43 8.72 3.48
CA ALA A 38 -16.54 7.57 3.66
C ALA A 38 -15.06 7.99 3.68
N TYR A 39 -14.61 8.80 2.72
CA TYR A 39 -13.21 9.26 2.65
C TYR A 39 -12.81 10.23 3.76
N ALA A 40 -13.74 11.01 4.32
CA ALA A 40 -13.44 11.89 5.43
C ALA A 40 -12.93 11.12 6.67
N ARG A 41 -13.38 9.87 6.84
CA ARG A 41 -12.86 8.95 7.88
C ARG A 41 -11.42 8.51 7.63
N GLN A 42 -10.97 8.58 6.39
CA GLN A 42 -9.59 8.32 5.97
C GLN A 42 -8.74 9.62 5.96
N GLY A 43 -9.33 10.76 6.31
CA GLY A 43 -8.62 12.04 6.43
C GLY A 43 -8.51 12.84 5.14
N VAL A 44 -9.24 12.46 4.08
CA VAL A 44 -9.23 13.15 2.78
C VAL A 44 -10.64 13.50 2.31
N VAL A 45 -10.77 14.49 1.44
CA VAL A 45 -12.02 14.86 0.78
C VAL A 45 -11.79 15.03 -0.72
N LEU A 46 -12.77 14.62 -1.51
CA LEU A 46 -12.84 14.84 -2.94
C LEU A 46 -13.65 16.11 -3.21
N GLU A 47 -12.97 17.13 -3.73
CA GLU A 47 -13.62 18.35 -4.21
C GLU A 47 -13.74 18.32 -5.74
N THR A 48 -14.74 19.01 -6.27
CA THR A 48 -14.98 19.11 -7.72
C THR A 48 -15.63 20.46 -8.03
N ASP A 49 -15.42 20.95 -9.25
CA ASP A 49 -16.06 22.18 -9.73
C ASP A 49 -17.53 21.96 -10.06
N SER A 50 -17.87 20.77 -10.58
CA SER A 50 -19.23 20.39 -10.95
C SER A 50 -19.38 18.89 -11.10
N VAL A 51 -20.61 18.42 -10.85
CA VAL A 51 -21.04 17.04 -11.05
C VAL A 51 -22.05 17.01 -12.19
N ASP A 52 -21.72 16.29 -13.26
CA ASP A 52 -22.63 16.03 -14.36
C ASP A 52 -23.09 14.57 -14.31
N VAL A 53 -24.35 14.32 -14.63
CA VAL A 53 -24.94 12.98 -14.74
C VAL A 53 -25.51 12.80 -16.14
N ASP A 54 -25.12 11.71 -16.80
CA ASP A 54 -25.64 11.28 -18.10
C ASP A 54 -26.01 9.79 -18.01
N ASP A 55 -27.31 9.50 -17.89
CA ASP A 55 -27.85 8.16 -17.63
C ASP A 55 -27.22 7.52 -16.37
N THR A 56 -26.42 6.47 -16.54
CA THR A 56 -25.69 5.77 -15.46
C THR A 56 -24.26 6.28 -15.27
N THR A 57 -23.86 7.33 -16.00
CA THR A 57 -22.51 7.89 -15.95
C THR A 57 -22.47 9.16 -15.11
N VAL A 58 -21.58 9.23 -14.13
CA VAL A 58 -21.32 10.43 -13.33
C VAL A 58 -19.93 10.98 -13.64
N MET A 59 -19.84 12.26 -13.94
CA MET A 59 -18.58 12.94 -14.27
C MET A 59 -18.30 14.05 -13.24
N LEU A 60 -17.15 13.95 -12.57
CA LEU A 60 -16.63 14.99 -11.68
C LEU A 60 -15.61 15.83 -12.46
N LYS A 61 -15.92 17.11 -12.69
CA LYS A 61 -15.02 18.03 -13.41
C LYS A 61 -14.15 18.80 -12.43
N GLY A 62 -12.86 18.95 -12.77
CA GLY A 62 -11.91 19.64 -11.90
C GLY A 62 -11.76 18.95 -10.54
N ALA A 63 -11.93 17.63 -10.50
CA ALA A 63 -11.83 16.84 -9.29
C ALA A 63 -10.42 16.98 -8.68
N SER A 64 -10.35 17.08 -7.35
CA SER A 64 -9.10 17.14 -6.61
C SER A 64 -9.24 16.44 -5.26
N PHE A 65 -8.20 15.70 -4.85
CA PHE A 65 -8.10 15.19 -3.48
C PHE A 65 -7.42 16.23 -2.59
N LYS A 66 -8.05 16.51 -1.45
CA LYS A 66 -7.49 17.40 -0.43
C LYS A 66 -7.38 16.70 0.92
N PRO A 67 -6.23 16.79 1.60
CA PRO A 67 -6.13 16.41 3.00
C PRO A 67 -7.04 17.29 3.86
N LEU A 68 -7.86 16.68 4.72
CA LEU A 68 -8.66 17.41 5.70
C LEU A 68 -7.79 18.13 6.75
N SER A 69 -6.53 17.73 6.90
CA SER A 69 -5.57 18.38 7.78
C SER A 69 -5.04 19.71 7.24
N GLY A 70 -5.37 20.08 6.00
CA GLY A 70 -4.78 21.21 5.29
C GLY A 70 -3.47 20.81 4.58
N GLY A 71 -3.22 21.40 3.41
CA GLY A 71 -2.09 21.07 2.55
C GLY A 71 -2.40 21.32 1.07
N GLN A 72 -1.40 21.15 0.20
CA GLN A 72 -1.61 21.24 -1.24
C GLN A 72 -2.31 19.96 -1.72
N GLY A 73 -3.51 20.11 -2.27
CA GLY A 73 -4.27 18.99 -2.84
C GLY A 73 -3.65 18.48 -4.14
N VAL A 74 -4.07 17.29 -4.56
CA VAL A 74 -3.69 16.69 -5.84
C VAL A 74 -4.84 16.86 -6.82
N LEU A 75 -4.58 17.53 -7.94
CA LEU A 75 -5.56 17.71 -9.01
C LEU A 75 -5.68 16.39 -9.79
N LEU A 76 -6.91 15.88 -9.87
CA LEU A 76 -7.25 14.66 -10.62
C LEU A 76 -7.82 14.97 -12.00
N GLY A 77 -8.29 16.19 -12.26
CA GLY A 77 -8.89 16.56 -13.54
C GLY A 77 -10.33 16.05 -13.67
N LYS A 78 -10.67 15.39 -14.79
CA LYS A 78 -12.03 14.87 -15.01
C LYS A 78 -12.11 13.39 -14.65
N VAL A 79 -12.74 13.07 -13.52
CA VAL A 79 -13.00 11.68 -13.11
C VAL A 79 -14.34 11.23 -13.67
N THR A 80 -14.38 10.04 -14.29
CA THR A 80 -15.59 9.48 -14.91
C THR A 80 -15.95 8.17 -14.23
N MET A 81 -17.17 8.08 -13.71
CA MET A 81 -17.75 6.89 -13.07
C MET A 81 -18.82 6.34 -14.02
N SER A 82 -18.62 5.11 -14.49
CA SER A 82 -19.51 4.44 -15.46
C SER A 82 -20.30 3.34 -14.78
N ASP A 83 -21.52 3.10 -15.27
CA ASP A 83 -22.44 2.09 -14.77
C ASP A 83 -22.71 2.21 -13.26
N VAL A 84 -22.98 3.44 -12.84
CA VAL A 84 -23.36 3.75 -11.47
C VAL A 84 -24.79 3.30 -11.22
N THR A 85 -24.99 2.52 -10.16
CA THR A 85 -26.30 2.03 -9.71
C THR A 85 -26.50 2.41 -8.25
N GLU A 86 -27.67 2.97 -7.92
CA GLU A 86 -28.09 3.15 -6.53
C GLU A 86 -28.62 1.82 -5.98
N GLU A 87 -28.11 1.43 -4.83
CA GLU A 87 -28.47 0.18 -4.16
C GLU A 87 -29.72 0.36 -3.30
N SER A 88 -30.40 -0.75 -3.00
CA SER A 88 -31.68 -0.71 -2.27
C SER A 88 -31.60 -0.16 -0.84
N ASP A 89 -30.41 -0.19 -0.24
CA ASP A 89 -30.09 0.39 1.07
C ASP A 89 -29.75 1.89 0.99
N GLY A 90 -29.72 2.46 -0.22
CA GLY A 90 -29.27 3.80 -0.51
C GLY A 90 -27.75 3.91 -0.69
N GLY A 91 -26.99 2.81 -0.77
CA GLY A 91 -25.60 2.83 -1.20
C GLY A 91 -25.47 3.06 -2.70
N TYR A 92 -24.24 2.99 -3.21
CA TYR A 92 -24.00 2.97 -4.65
C TYR A 92 -22.97 1.91 -5.04
N ALA A 93 -23.21 1.24 -6.17
CA ALA A 93 -22.23 0.44 -6.87
C ALA A 93 -21.78 1.16 -8.14
N ILE A 94 -20.48 1.09 -8.46
CA ILE A 94 -19.89 1.68 -9.66
C ILE A 94 -19.01 0.62 -10.32
N ASP A 95 -19.31 0.25 -11.56
CA ASP A 95 -18.50 -0.76 -12.26
C ASP A 95 -17.08 -0.26 -12.52
N LYS A 96 -16.93 0.98 -12.99
CA LYS A 96 -15.62 1.54 -13.34
C LYS A 96 -15.49 3.04 -13.05
N VAL A 97 -14.42 3.41 -12.36
CA VAL A 97 -13.99 4.81 -12.17
C VAL A 97 -12.71 5.02 -12.95
N THR A 98 -12.71 5.91 -13.95
CA THR A 98 -11.54 6.22 -14.79
C THR A 98 -11.00 7.60 -14.48
N PHE A 99 -9.68 7.71 -14.41
CA PHE A 99 -8.96 8.96 -14.17
C PHE A 99 -8.25 9.39 -15.47
N PRO A 100 -8.07 10.70 -15.70
CA PRO A 100 -7.33 11.17 -16.87
C PRO A 100 -5.84 10.90 -16.68
N ASP A 101 -5.12 10.80 -17.79
CA ASP A 101 -3.66 10.70 -17.76
C ASP A 101 -3.04 11.90 -17.06
N ILE A 102 -2.02 11.62 -16.26
CA ILE A 102 -1.28 12.63 -15.51
C ILE A 102 0.04 12.89 -16.22
N SER A 103 0.39 14.17 -16.38
CA SER A 103 1.71 14.60 -16.83
C SER A 103 2.07 15.88 -16.08
N VAL A 104 2.95 15.77 -15.09
CA VAL A 104 3.37 16.88 -14.24
C VAL A 104 4.88 17.05 -14.34
N THR A 105 5.32 18.25 -14.68
CA THR A 105 6.73 18.64 -14.68
C THR A 105 7.03 19.56 -13.52
N ASN A 106 7.99 19.19 -12.68
CA ASN A 106 8.51 20.03 -11.61
C ASN A 106 10.04 19.98 -11.60
N GLU A 107 10.69 21.14 -11.54
CA GLU A 107 12.16 21.27 -11.51
C GLU A 107 12.91 20.42 -12.56
N GLY A 108 12.36 20.30 -13.78
CA GLY A 108 12.96 19.54 -14.88
C GLY A 108 12.80 18.01 -14.77
N VAL A 109 12.01 17.53 -13.80
CA VAL A 109 11.55 16.15 -13.68
C VAL A 109 10.09 16.06 -14.11
N THR A 110 9.78 15.17 -15.05
CA THR A 110 8.41 14.93 -15.51
C THR A 110 7.95 13.56 -15.06
N TYR A 111 6.80 13.53 -14.40
CA TYR A 111 6.11 12.33 -13.96
C TYR A 111 4.91 12.12 -14.89
N THR A 112 4.77 10.92 -15.44
CA THR A 112 3.59 10.54 -16.21
C THR A 112 2.98 9.24 -15.70
N ALA A 113 1.66 9.16 -15.75
CA ALA A 113 0.88 7.96 -15.47
C ALA A 113 -0.33 7.93 -16.39
N SER A 114 -0.69 6.75 -16.90
CA SER A 114 -1.77 6.58 -17.86
C SER A 114 -2.60 5.34 -17.57
N ASP A 115 -3.77 5.25 -18.18
CA ASP A 115 -4.69 4.11 -18.05
C ASP A 115 -5.00 3.76 -16.58
N MET A 116 -5.40 4.78 -15.82
CA MET A 116 -5.72 4.64 -14.40
C MET A 116 -7.21 4.39 -14.20
N PHE A 117 -7.56 3.33 -13.47
CA PHE A 117 -8.94 3.07 -13.09
C PHE A 117 -9.10 2.31 -11.78
N LEU A 118 -10.27 2.45 -11.17
CA LEU A 118 -10.82 1.53 -10.18
C LEU A 118 -11.96 0.75 -10.80
N GLY A 119 -12.09 -0.53 -10.45
CA GLY A 119 -13.18 -1.41 -10.87
C GLY A 119 -13.94 -1.97 -9.67
N GLY A 120 -15.26 -2.09 -9.81
CA GLY A 120 -16.16 -2.61 -8.77
C GLY A 120 -16.05 -1.81 -7.48
N VAL A 121 -16.38 -0.52 -7.54
CA VAL A 121 -16.37 0.38 -6.38
C VAL A 121 -17.73 0.33 -5.67
N THR A 122 -17.71 0.11 -4.37
CA THR A 122 -18.90 0.14 -3.50
C THR A 122 -18.81 1.35 -2.59
N VAL A 123 -19.86 2.18 -2.57
CA VAL A 123 -20.00 3.36 -1.72
C VAL A 123 -21.08 3.07 -0.68
N PRO A 124 -20.77 3.16 0.62
CA PRO A 124 -21.69 2.78 1.68
C PRO A 124 -22.84 3.79 1.80
N ALA A 125 -24.04 3.31 2.14
CA ALA A 125 -25.20 4.16 2.44
C ALA A 125 -24.96 5.04 3.69
N ASP A 126 -24.34 4.45 4.72
CA ASP A 126 -23.90 5.12 5.95
C ASP A 126 -22.44 4.82 6.23
N ALA A 127 -21.58 5.84 6.11
CA ALA A 127 -20.16 5.73 6.42
C ALA A 127 -19.87 5.42 7.90
N ASN A 128 -20.88 5.47 8.79
CA ASN A 128 -20.75 5.10 10.20
C ASN A 128 -21.21 3.66 10.50
N ALA A 129 -21.69 2.92 9.50
CA ALA A 129 -22.02 1.51 9.66
C ALA A 129 -20.80 0.72 10.18
N GLU A 130 -21.08 -0.35 10.94
CA GLU A 130 -20.03 -1.19 11.50
C GLU A 130 -19.38 -2.07 10.44
N GLY A 131 -18.11 -2.43 10.66
CA GLY A 131 -17.42 -3.38 9.81
C GLY A 131 -17.20 -2.87 8.39
N ILE A 132 -17.34 -3.78 7.43
CA ILE A 132 -17.08 -3.54 6.02
C ILE A 132 -18.17 -2.67 5.36
N ASP A 133 -19.40 -2.71 5.86
CA ASP A 133 -20.57 -1.99 5.34
C ASP A 133 -20.44 -0.47 5.44
N GLY A 134 -19.57 0.03 6.33
CA GLY A 134 -19.28 1.46 6.46
C GLY A 134 -18.11 1.94 5.60
N MET A 135 -17.52 1.07 4.78
CA MET A 135 -16.31 1.35 4.02
C MET A 135 -16.60 1.56 2.54
N LEU A 136 -15.91 2.53 1.94
CA LEU A 136 -15.80 2.61 0.48
C LEU A 136 -14.71 1.65 0.03
N LEU A 137 -15.09 0.66 -0.78
CA LEU A 137 -14.20 -0.38 -1.28
C LEU A 137 -14.11 -0.36 -2.80
N TYR A 138 -13.06 -0.96 -3.34
CA TYR A 138 -12.93 -1.25 -4.76
C TYR A 138 -12.51 -2.71 -4.91
N SER A 139 -12.88 -3.37 -6.01
CA SER A 139 -12.48 -4.75 -6.27
C SER A 139 -11.13 -4.83 -6.98
N LYS A 140 -10.89 -3.88 -7.89
CA LYS A 140 -9.64 -3.76 -8.65
C LYS A 140 -9.17 -2.32 -8.71
N ALA A 141 -7.87 -2.09 -8.59
CA ALA A 141 -7.21 -0.84 -9.00
C ALA A 141 -6.15 -1.17 -10.04
N HIS A 142 -6.06 -0.32 -11.06
CA HIS A 142 -5.08 -0.47 -12.13
C HIS A 142 -4.45 0.87 -12.45
N THR A 143 -3.18 0.83 -12.81
CA THR A 143 -2.47 1.92 -13.45
C THR A 143 -1.59 1.29 -14.51
N GLY A 144 -1.68 1.79 -15.75
CA GLY A 144 -0.80 1.41 -16.83
C GLY A 144 0.61 1.99 -16.66
N PRO A 145 1.29 2.35 -17.77
CA PRO A 145 2.66 2.83 -17.70
C PRO A 145 2.82 4.07 -16.82
N LEU A 146 3.76 3.99 -15.90
CA LEU A 146 4.27 5.12 -15.13
C LEU A 146 5.72 5.38 -15.53
N THR A 147 6.05 6.63 -15.83
CA THR A 147 7.44 7.01 -16.13
C THR A 147 7.86 8.27 -15.38
N VAL A 148 9.13 8.29 -15.00
CA VAL A 148 9.80 9.49 -14.49
C VAL A 148 10.95 9.80 -15.42
N THR A 149 10.93 11.01 -15.97
CA THR A 149 12.00 11.52 -16.82
C THR A 149 12.67 12.71 -16.16
N LYS A 150 13.99 12.81 -16.27
CA LYS A 150 14.78 13.95 -15.81
C LYS A 150 15.62 14.45 -16.97
N GLU A 151 15.53 15.75 -17.26
CA GLU A 151 16.27 16.36 -18.39
C GLU A 151 16.00 15.64 -19.73
N GLY A 152 14.80 15.07 -19.91
CA GLY A 152 14.40 14.33 -21.11
C GLY A 152 14.86 12.86 -21.18
N LYS A 153 15.57 12.36 -20.16
CA LYS A 153 15.96 10.95 -20.04
C LYS A 153 15.06 10.21 -19.06
N GLU A 154 14.61 9.01 -19.41
CA GLU A 154 13.90 8.13 -18.49
C GLU A 154 14.85 7.64 -17.39
N VAL A 155 14.48 7.89 -16.13
CA VAL A 155 15.25 7.44 -14.95
C VAL A 155 14.50 6.36 -14.17
N LEU A 156 13.18 6.27 -14.35
CA LEU A 156 12.33 5.22 -13.78
C LEU A 156 11.18 4.93 -14.75
N SER A 157 10.87 3.66 -14.95
CA SER A 157 9.61 3.23 -15.55
C SER A 157 9.03 2.02 -14.82
N VAL A 158 7.70 1.93 -14.85
CA VAL A 158 6.91 0.79 -14.39
C VAL A 158 5.91 0.52 -15.51
N LYS A 159 5.78 -0.76 -15.91
CA LYS A 159 4.89 -1.13 -17.01
C LYS A 159 3.43 -1.01 -16.61
N ASP A 160 3.09 -1.55 -15.45
CA ASP A 160 1.76 -1.52 -14.89
C ASP A 160 1.77 -1.86 -13.39
N MET A 161 0.71 -1.47 -12.72
CA MET A 161 0.40 -1.80 -11.34
C MET A 161 -1.04 -2.30 -11.28
N ASP A 162 -1.24 -3.45 -10.66
CA ASP A 162 -2.56 -4.03 -10.42
C ASP A 162 -2.71 -4.35 -8.94
N PHE A 163 -3.80 -3.90 -8.34
CA PHE A 163 -4.19 -4.25 -6.98
C PHE A 163 -5.60 -4.81 -7.00
N ALA A 164 -5.87 -5.76 -6.10
CA ALA A 164 -7.19 -6.32 -5.90
C ALA A 164 -7.51 -6.37 -4.41
N LEU A 165 -8.78 -6.14 -4.10
CA LEU A 165 -9.35 -6.28 -2.77
C LEU A 165 -10.51 -7.26 -2.86
N THR A 166 -10.58 -8.21 -1.94
CA THR A 166 -11.66 -9.21 -1.92
C THR A 166 -12.18 -9.34 -0.50
N PRO A 167 -13.43 -8.97 -0.21
CA PRO A 167 -14.07 -9.24 1.07
C PRO A 167 -13.96 -10.72 1.44
N THR A 168 -13.74 -11.02 2.71
CA THR A 168 -13.80 -12.41 3.20
C THR A 168 -15.23 -12.94 3.12
N HIS A 169 -15.41 -14.26 2.97
CA HIS A 169 -16.74 -14.87 2.85
C HIS A 169 -17.67 -14.64 4.05
N ASP A 170 -17.11 -14.31 5.21
CA ASP A 170 -17.82 -14.05 6.46
C ASP A 170 -17.94 -12.56 6.79
N ASP A 171 -17.56 -11.67 5.84
CA ASP A 171 -17.53 -10.22 5.98
C ASP A 171 -16.73 -9.70 7.20
N SER A 172 -15.84 -10.54 7.74
CA SER A 172 -14.96 -10.19 8.87
C SER A 172 -13.84 -9.24 8.47
N GLY A 173 -13.53 -9.15 7.17
CA GLY A 173 -12.44 -8.35 6.65
C GLY A 173 -12.29 -8.43 5.13
N PHE A 174 -11.06 -8.22 4.66
CA PHE A 174 -10.73 -8.37 3.25
C PHE A 174 -9.31 -8.89 3.05
N GLU A 175 -9.12 -9.65 1.98
CA GLU A 175 -7.83 -9.99 1.41
C GLU A 175 -7.41 -8.92 0.41
N PHE A 176 -6.11 -8.62 0.36
CA PHE A 176 -5.52 -7.76 -0.65
C PHE A 176 -4.39 -8.47 -1.38
N SER A 177 -4.27 -8.17 -2.67
CA SER A 177 -3.12 -8.58 -3.48
C SER A 177 -2.70 -7.45 -4.40
N GLY A 178 -1.42 -7.43 -4.77
CA GLY A 178 -0.85 -6.39 -5.61
C GLY A 178 0.36 -6.87 -6.38
N ASN A 179 0.54 -6.33 -7.58
CA ASN A 179 1.72 -6.54 -8.41
C ASN A 179 2.16 -5.21 -9.01
N VAL A 180 3.46 -4.95 -8.98
CA VAL A 180 4.12 -3.87 -9.72
C VAL A 180 5.06 -4.53 -10.71
N ASN A 181 4.72 -4.44 -11.99
CA ASN A 181 5.37 -5.21 -13.04
C ASN A 181 6.42 -4.40 -13.78
N ALA A 182 7.55 -5.06 -14.06
CA ALA A 182 8.65 -4.54 -14.87
C ALA A 182 9.11 -3.13 -14.45
N ILE A 183 9.47 -3.01 -13.18
CA ILE A 183 10.18 -1.85 -12.65
C ILE A 183 11.53 -1.76 -13.37
N LYS A 184 11.90 -0.57 -13.83
CA LYS A 184 13.21 -0.26 -14.41
C LYS A 184 13.69 1.06 -13.86
N ALA A 185 14.91 1.09 -13.34
CA ALA A 185 15.58 2.30 -12.90
C ALA A 185 16.95 2.43 -13.57
N ASP A 186 17.23 3.63 -14.08
CA ASP A 186 18.53 4.00 -14.65
C ASP A 186 19.26 4.94 -13.70
N LEU A 187 20.37 4.44 -13.14
CA LEU A 187 21.23 5.14 -12.20
C LEU A 187 22.54 5.61 -12.83
N SER A 188 22.71 5.50 -14.16
CA SER A 188 23.97 5.84 -14.85
C SER A 188 24.35 7.32 -14.71
N ASP A 189 23.34 8.19 -14.61
CA ASP A 189 23.49 9.65 -14.60
C ASP A 189 23.54 10.25 -13.18
N VAL A 190 23.70 9.43 -12.14
CA VAL A 190 23.89 9.91 -10.78
C VAL A 190 25.20 10.71 -10.70
N LYS A 191 25.09 12.00 -10.35
CA LYS A 191 26.19 12.98 -10.38
C LYS A 191 27.10 12.96 -9.15
N ASP A 192 26.65 12.35 -8.05
CA ASP A 192 27.46 12.24 -6.83
C ASP A 192 28.59 11.20 -7.03
N PRO A 193 29.88 11.59 -6.92
CA PRO A 193 31.00 10.69 -7.23
C PRO A 193 31.06 9.44 -6.35
N ALA A 194 30.71 9.55 -5.06
CA ALA A 194 30.72 8.41 -4.13
C ALA A 194 29.63 7.39 -4.48
N SER A 195 28.45 7.89 -4.82
CA SER A 195 27.32 7.08 -5.30
C SER A 195 27.66 6.42 -6.63
N GLN A 196 28.25 7.15 -7.58
CA GLN A 196 28.62 6.63 -8.89
C GLN A 196 29.65 5.49 -8.79
N ASP A 197 30.67 5.63 -7.94
CA ASP A 197 31.65 4.56 -7.68
C ASP A 197 30.97 3.29 -7.14
N THR A 198 30.06 3.46 -6.18
CA THR A 198 29.31 2.34 -5.58
C THR A 198 28.39 1.67 -6.61
N ILE A 199 27.62 2.45 -7.37
CA ILE A 199 26.73 1.96 -8.44
C ILE A 199 27.54 1.14 -9.45
N ASN A 200 28.71 1.64 -9.86
CA ASN A 200 29.54 0.96 -10.85
C ASN A 200 30.12 -0.34 -10.31
N LYS A 201 30.66 -0.33 -9.09
CA LYS A 201 31.29 -1.52 -8.49
C LYS A 201 30.29 -2.61 -8.12
N LEU A 202 29.06 -2.22 -7.78
CA LEU A 202 27.96 -3.17 -7.54
C LEU A 202 27.18 -3.54 -8.80
N ALA A 203 27.52 -2.94 -9.95
CA ALA A 203 26.84 -3.10 -11.24
C ALA A 203 25.32 -2.87 -11.11
N LEU A 204 24.96 -1.70 -10.55
CA LEU A 204 23.59 -1.25 -10.28
C LEU A 204 23.14 -0.12 -11.24
N GLN A 205 23.83 0.08 -12.36
CA GLN A 205 23.48 1.16 -13.31
C GLN A 205 22.06 0.99 -13.86
N HIS A 206 21.68 -0.27 -14.12
CA HIS A 206 20.36 -0.62 -14.62
C HIS A 206 19.76 -1.64 -13.67
N VAL A 207 18.76 -1.22 -12.90
CA VAL A 207 18.04 -2.08 -11.98
C VAL A 207 16.69 -2.39 -12.61
N SER A 208 16.34 -3.67 -12.70
CA SER A 208 15.01 -4.10 -13.12
C SER A 208 14.44 -5.13 -12.15
N GLY A 209 13.12 -5.22 -12.11
CA GLY A 209 12.47 -6.15 -11.19
C GLY A 209 10.96 -6.04 -11.16
N ALA A 210 10.39 -6.63 -10.13
CA ALA A 210 8.96 -6.61 -9.83
C ALA A 210 8.72 -6.59 -8.31
N LEU A 211 7.54 -6.12 -7.92
CA LEU A 211 7.06 -6.21 -6.54
C LEU A 211 5.79 -7.05 -6.52
N THR A 212 5.71 -8.01 -5.60
CA THR A 212 4.47 -8.73 -5.26
C THR A 212 4.04 -8.38 -3.85
N MET A 213 2.72 -8.33 -3.64
CA MET A 213 2.13 -8.11 -2.33
C MET A 213 0.91 -9.01 -2.16
N LYS A 214 0.79 -9.67 -1.00
CA LYS A 214 -0.38 -10.44 -0.60
C LYS A 214 -0.60 -10.33 0.89
N GLY A 215 -1.85 -10.25 1.30
CA GLY A 215 -2.21 -10.21 2.70
C GLY A 215 -3.70 -10.09 2.93
N GLY A 216 -4.06 -9.76 4.16
CA GLY A 216 -5.43 -9.49 4.55
C GLY A 216 -5.52 -8.66 5.81
N TRP A 217 -6.72 -8.15 6.06
CA TRP A 217 -7.06 -7.44 7.28
C TRP A 217 -8.39 -7.92 7.83
N GLU A 218 -8.37 -8.43 9.05
CA GLU A 218 -9.58 -8.74 9.83
C GLU A 218 -9.98 -7.51 10.65
N ILE A 219 -11.18 -6.97 10.42
CA ILE A 219 -11.62 -5.70 11.01
C ILE A 219 -11.80 -5.83 12.53
N LYS A 220 -12.26 -6.98 13.02
CA LYS A 220 -12.35 -7.33 14.43
C LYS A 220 -11.67 -8.71 14.59
N PRO A 221 -10.48 -8.80 15.21
CA PRO A 221 -9.90 -7.89 16.20
C PRO A 221 -8.95 -6.79 15.67
N GLY A 222 -8.83 -6.58 14.36
CA GLY A 222 -7.86 -5.63 13.79
C GLY A 222 -6.52 -6.29 13.48
N THR A 223 -6.55 -7.51 12.95
CA THR A 223 -5.35 -8.27 12.61
C THR A 223 -4.98 -8.01 11.15
N VAL A 224 -3.83 -7.39 10.93
CA VAL A 224 -3.24 -7.21 9.60
C VAL A 224 -2.20 -8.30 9.40
N THR A 225 -2.34 -9.03 8.31
CA THR A 225 -1.36 -10.01 7.85
C THR A 225 -0.84 -9.61 6.49
N VAL A 226 0.46 -9.36 6.39
CA VAL A 226 1.21 -9.31 5.14
C VAL A 226 1.86 -10.68 4.99
N GLU A 227 1.30 -11.50 4.11
CA GLU A 227 1.78 -12.86 3.87
C GLU A 227 3.06 -12.84 3.02
N ASP A 228 3.06 -12.02 1.98
CA ASP A 228 4.19 -11.83 1.06
C ASP A 228 4.27 -10.36 0.67
N LEU A 229 5.42 -9.73 0.92
CA LEU A 229 5.84 -8.50 0.26
C LEU A 229 7.21 -8.78 -0.37
N GLY A 230 7.17 -9.22 -1.62
CA GLY A 230 8.33 -9.70 -2.35
C GLY A 230 8.86 -8.68 -3.35
N LEU A 231 10.07 -8.17 -3.13
CA LEU A 231 10.81 -7.36 -4.11
C LEU A 231 11.82 -8.25 -4.82
N ASP A 232 11.58 -8.56 -6.09
CA ASP A 232 12.46 -9.36 -6.93
C ASP A 232 13.23 -8.46 -7.89
N LEU A 233 14.56 -8.45 -7.78
CA LEU A 233 15.44 -7.62 -8.59
C LEU A 233 16.38 -8.48 -9.44
N ASP A 234 16.32 -8.27 -10.75
CA ASP A 234 17.08 -9.01 -11.73
C ASP A 234 18.58 -8.92 -11.45
N ASN A 235 19.24 -10.08 -11.41
CA ASN A 235 20.68 -10.21 -11.14
C ASN A 235 21.13 -9.64 -9.79
N ILE A 236 20.22 -9.30 -8.88
CA ILE A 236 20.54 -8.78 -7.54
C ILE A 236 20.12 -9.82 -6.51
N GLY A 237 18.82 -10.09 -6.42
CA GLY A 237 18.23 -11.01 -5.45
C GLY A 237 16.76 -10.69 -5.20
N ARG A 238 16.12 -11.48 -4.35
CA ARG A 238 14.73 -11.29 -3.91
C ARG A 238 14.67 -11.06 -2.41
N LEU A 239 13.93 -10.05 -1.99
CA LEU A 239 13.65 -9.77 -0.58
C LEU A 239 12.15 -10.00 -0.33
N ASP A 240 11.83 -10.98 0.49
CA ASP A 240 10.48 -11.28 0.95
C ASP A 240 10.33 -10.80 2.40
N LEU A 241 9.25 -10.08 2.67
CA LEU A 241 8.87 -9.63 4.00
C LEU A 241 7.48 -10.18 4.33
N SER A 242 7.33 -10.76 5.51
CA SER A 242 6.03 -11.18 6.04
C SER A 242 5.84 -10.60 7.44
N LEU A 243 4.63 -10.16 7.76
CA LEU A 243 4.34 -9.50 9.02
C LEU A 243 2.89 -9.73 9.42
N ALA A 244 2.66 -10.19 10.64
CA ALA A 244 1.32 -10.27 11.24
C ALA A 244 1.30 -9.46 12.54
N ILE A 245 0.39 -8.49 12.60
CA ILE A 245 0.18 -7.61 13.75
C ILE A 245 -1.30 -7.54 14.06
N SER A 246 -1.63 -7.70 15.33
CA SER A 246 -2.97 -7.49 15.88
C SER A 246 -3.09 -6.15 16.61
N GLY A 247 -4.31 -5.62 16.69
CA GLY A 247 -4.61 -4.32 17.31
C GLY A 247 -4.63 -3.14 16.34
N TYR A 248 -4.44 -3.40 15.04
CA TYR A 248 -4.62 -2.41 13.97
C TYR A 248 -6.12 -2.23 13.68
N THR A 249 -6.81 -1.56 14.58
CA THR A 249 -8.26 -1.33 14.52
C THR A 249 -8.60 0.01 13.83
N MET A 250 -9.88 0.19 13.49
CA MET A 250 -10.39 1.51 13.05
C MET A 250 -10.13 2.62 14.07
N GLU A 251 -10.22 2.31 15.36
CA GLU A 251 -9.93 3.25 16.44
C GLU A 251 -8.45 3.63 16.44
N PHE A 252 -7.56 2.65 16.34
CA PHE A 252 -6.12 2.87 16.22
C PHE A 252 -5.78 3.78 15.03
N MET A 253 -6.33 3.50 13.84
CA MET A 253 -6.13 4.33 12.65
C MET A 253 -6.64 5.76 12.83
N LYS A 254 -7.80 5.93 13.47
CA LYS A 254 -8.35 7.26 13.78
C LYS A 254 -7.42 8.03 14.72
N SER A 255 -6.93 7.39 15.79
CA SER A 255 -6.01 8.03 16.71
C SER A 255 -4.66 8.38 16.06
N LEU A 256 -4.18 7.56 15.12
CA LEU A 256 -3.01 7.88 14.30
C LEU A 256 -3.21 9.14 13.46
N GLN A 257 -4.37 9.26 12.80
CA GLN A 257 -4.73 10.46 12.04
C GLN A 257 -4.87 11.70 12.92
N GLU A 258 -5.47 11.58 14.11
CA GLU A 258 -5.60 12.67 15.07
C GLU A 258 -4.24 13.15 15.57
N ALA A 259 -3.33 12.23 15.89
CA ALA A 259 -1.96 12.56 16.26
C ALA A 259 -1.22 13.29 15.12
N ALA A 260 -1.35 12.81 13.88
CA ALA A 260 -0.76 13.46 12.71
C ALA A 260 -1.34 14.87 12.48
N LYS A 261 -2.66 15.04 12.62
CA LYS A 261 -3.33 16.35 12.52
C LYS A 261 -2.83 17.33 13.60
N ALA A 262 -2.75 16.88 14.85
CA ALA A 262 -2.26 17.69 15.96
C ALA A 262 -0.79 18.13 15.73
N ALA A 263 0.03 17.24 15.17
CA ALA A 263 1.42 17.54 14.83
C ALA A 263 1.52 18.60 13.72
N GLN A 264 0.73 18.48 12.66
CA GLN A 264 0.75 19.42 11.53
C GLN A 264 0.20 20.80 11.90
N ALA A 265 -0.82 20.86 12.78
CA ALA A 265 -1.40 22.11 13.25
C ALA A 265 -0.49 22.87 14.23
N ASN A 266 0.52 22.22 14.80
CA ASN A 266 1.38 22.83 15.80
C ASN A 266 2.49 23.68 15.13
N PRO A 267 2.54 25.00 15.39
CA PRO A 267 3.54 25.89 14.79
C PRO A 267 4.96 25.62 15.32
N ASP A 268 5.09 25.01 16.50
CA ASP A 268 6.38 24.57 17.06
C ASP A 268 6.65 23.12 16.65
N LYS A 269 7.50 22.95 15.64
CA LYS A 269 7.87 21.64 15.10
C LYS A 269 8.54 20.74 16.13
N GLN A 270 9.29 21.29 17.09
CA GLN A 270 10.00 20.50 18.08
C GLN A 270 9.04 19.97 19.15
N ALA A 271 8.14 20.83 19.63
CA ALA A 271 7.06 20.42 20.52
C ALA A 271 6.10 19.43 19.83
N ALA A 272 5.79 19.66 18.54
CA ALA A 272 4.98 18.77 17.73
C ALA A 272 5.61 17.38 17.61
N GLN A 273 6.91 17.30 17.33
CA GLN A 273 7.62 16.04 17.21
C GLN A 273 7.65 15.28 18.54
N GLN A 274 7.85 15.98 19.67
CA GLN A 274 7.80 15.36 20.99
C GLN A 274 6.40 14.83 21.33
N ALA A 275 5.35 15.63 21.10
CA ALA A 275 3.97 15.23 21.34
C ALA A 275 3.56 14.05 20.45
N THR A 276 3.98 14.05 19.18
CA THR A 276 3.76 12.94 18.24
C THR A 276 4.48 11.68 18.70
N GLY A 277 5.72 11.81 19.19
CA GLY A 277 6.47 10.70 19.76
C GLY A 277 5.76 10.06 20.95
N LEU A 278 5.22 10.87 21.87
CA LEU A 278 4.44 10.37 23.01
C LEU A 278 3.10 9.73 22.59
N ALA A 279 2.40 10.34 21.63
CA ALA A 279 1.16 9.78 21.09
C ALA A 279 1.42 8.43 20.40
N MET A 280 2.44 8.36 19.55
CA MET A 280 2.85 7.12 18.88
C MET A 280 3.25 6.04 19.90
N MET A 281 3.97 6.42 20.96
CA MET A 281 4.29 5.49 22.05
C MET A 281 3.03 4.91 22.70
N GLY A 282 2.00 5.72 22.94
CA GLY A 282 0.70 5.26 23.46
C GLY A 282 -0.03 4.34 22.48
N LEU A 283 -0.02 4.68 21.18
CA LEU A 283 -0.62 3.88 20.12
C LEU A 283 0.05 2.52 19.98
N MET A 284 1.39 2.47 20.00
CA MET A 284 2.14 1.22 19.96
C MET A 284 1.78 0.28 21.10
N GLN A 285 1.21 0.77 22.22
CA GLN A 285 0.78 -0.11 23.31
C GLN A 285 -0.41 -1.00 22.95
N GLN A 286 -1.16 -0.63 21.92
CA GLN A 286 -2.32 -1.38 21.44
C GLN A 286 -1.92 -2.50 20.46
N LEU A 287 -0.68 -2.49 19.98
CA LEU A 287 -0.20 -3.43 18.98
C LEU A 287 0.39 -4.70 19.61
N THR A 288 0.15 -5.82 18.95
CA THR A 288 0.68 -7.13 19.31
C THR A 288 1.38 -7.72 18.10
N LEU A 289 2.60 -8.21 18.29
CA LEU A 289 3.35 -8.94 17.27
C LEU A 289 2.88 -10.39 17.27
N ASP A 290 2.33 -10.86 16.15
CA ASP A 290 1.95 -12.25 15.94
C ASP A 290 3.09 -13.01 15.26
N SER A 291 3.64 -12.46 14.18
CA SER A 291 4.84 -12.99 13.51
C SER A 291 5.52 -11.94 12.65
N ALA A 292 6.81 -12.10 12.39
CA ALA A 292 7.54 -11.33 11.37
C ALA A 292 8.61 -12.19 10.73
N GLU A 293 8.78 -12.09 9.42
CA GLU A 293 9.83 -12.79 8.69
C GLU A 293 10.49 -11.86 7.68
N ILE A 294 11.80 -12.00 7.55
CA ILE A 294 12.61 -11.42 6.49
C ILE A 294 13.34 -12.59 5.84
N HIS A 295 13.06 -12.83 4.57
CA HIS A 295 13.75 -13.83 3.77
C HIS A 295 14.44 -13.14 2.60
N PHE A 296 15.75 -13.32 2.49
CA PHE A 296 16.54 -12.79 1.38
C PHE A 296 17.11 -13.94 0.56
N LYS A 297 16.83 -13.95 -0.74
CA LYS A 297 17.42 -14.88 -1.71
C LYS A 297 18.46 -14.16 -2.55
N ASP A 298 19.71 -14.58 -2.46
CA ASP A 298 20.80 -14.01 -3.25
C ASP A 298 20.72 -14.50 -4.70
N ALA A 299 20.83 -13.57 -5.65
CA ALA A 299 21.12 -13.92 -7.04
C ALA A 299 22.57 -13.62 -7.40
N SER A 300 23.09 -12.47 -6.97
CA SER A 300 24.54 -12.20 -7.05
C SER A 300 25.05 -11.05 -6.18
N ILE A 301 24.17 -10.29 -5.51
CA ILE A 301 24.56 -9.03 -4.86
C ILE A 301 25.51 -9.25 -3.68
N THR A 302 25.38 -10.36 -2.95
CA THR A 302 26.24 -10.68 -1.79
C THR A 302 27.70 -10.74 -2.19
N LYS A 303 28.01 -11.44 -3.30
CA LYS A 303 29.38 -11.52 -3.80
C LYS A 303 29.92 -10.13 -4.20
N ARG A 304 29.12 -9.32 -4.88
CA ARG A 304 29.51 -7.96 -5.29
C ARG A 304 29.78 -7.05 -4.08
N LEU A 305 28.93 -7.14 -3.04
CA LEU A 305 29.10 -6.41 -1.79
C LEU A 305 30.38 -6.83 -1.04
N LEU A 306 30.66 -8.13 -0.97
CA LEU A 306 31.89 -8.65 -0.36
C LEU A 306 33.13 -8.21 -1.14
N ASP A 307 33.10 -8.30 -2.47
CA ASP A 307 34.20 -7.86 -3.33
C ASP A 307 34.44 -6.34 -3.17
N TYR A 308 33.36 -5.54 -3.09
CA TYR A 308 33.44 -4.10 -2.83
C TYR A 308 34.04 -3.79 -1.46
N ALA A 309 33.50 -4.36 -0.38
CA ALA A 309 33.98 -4.16 0.98
C ALA A 309 35.40 -4.69 1.20
N GLY A 310 35.77 -5.76 0.51
CA GLY A 310 37.15 -6.26 0.50
C GLY A 310 38.09 -5.26 -0.17
N SER A 311 37.70 -4.71 -1.33
CA SER A 311 38.53 -3.76 -2.07
C SER A 311 38.87 -2.49 -1.29
N THR A 312 37.96 -2.00 -0.44
CA THR A 312 38.22 -0.84 0.43
C THR A 312 39.22 -1.12 1.54
N GLN A 313 39.38 -2.40 1.92
CA GLN A 313 40.33 -2.88 2.93
C GLN A 313 41.57 -3.54 2.30
N ASN A 314 41.75 -3.46 0.98
CA ASN A 314 42.83 -4.14 0.23
C ASN A 314 42.86 -5.66 0.42
N VAL A 315 41.70 -6.30 0.58
CA VAL A 315 41.54 -7.76 0.65
C VAL A 315 40.54 -8.25 -0.40
N THR A 316 40.53 -9.55 -0.68
CA THR A 316 39.53 -10.17 -1.57
C THR A 316 38.17 -10.29 -0.87
N GLY A 317 37.07 -10.40 -1.64
CA GLY A 317 35.74 -10.65 -1.07
C GLY A 317 35.66 -11.94 -0.25
N ALA A 318 36.38 -12.99 -0.66
CA ALA A 318 36.49 -14.25 0.10
C ALA A 318 37.23 -14.06 1.44
N GLN A 319 38.29 -13.26 1.47
CA GLN A 319 38.96 -12.89 2.73
C GLN A 319 38.03 -12.05 3.60
N MET A 320 37.27 -11.11 3.02
CA MET A 320 36.27 -10.33 3.75
C MET A 320 35.20 -11.23 4.37
N ALA A 321 34.67 -12.20 3.62
CA ALA A 321 33.73 -13.20 4.12
C ALA A 321 34.32 -14.01 5.29
N ASN A 322 35.58 -14.45 5.19
CA ASN A 322 36.27 -15.14 6.27
C ASN A 322 36.45 -14.27 7.52
N THR A 323 36.74 -12.98 7.34
CA THR A 323 36.80 -12.01 8.44
C THR A 323 35.44 -11.88 9.13
N LEU A 324 34.35 -11.76 8.37
CA LEU A 324 32.99 -11.70 8.92
C LEU A 324 32.63 -12.97 9.71
N LYS A 325 32.93 -14.15 9.16
CA LYS A 325 32.74 -15.44 9.85
C LYS A 325 33.50 -15.50 11.18
N GLY A 326 34.71 -14.95 11.24
CA GLY A 326 35.50 -14.90 12.47
C GLY A 326 35.02 -13.85 13.49
N LEU A 327 34.53 -12.70 13.02
CA LEU A 327 34.07 -11.60 13.87
C LEU A 327 32.65 -11.78 14.41
N ALA A 328 31.76 -12.40 13.64
CA ALA A 328 30.36 -12.56 14.02
C ALA A 328 30.16 -13.21 15.40
N PRO A 329 30.84 -14.33 15.74
CA PRO A 329 30.72 -14.93 17.08
C PRO A 329 31.16 -13.99 18.21
N ILE A 330 32.19 -13.16 17.97
CA ILE A 330 32.73 -12.22 18.96
C ILE A 330 31.73 -11.09 19.22
N MET A 331 31.11 -10.56 18.16
CA MET A 331 30.06 -9.54 18.29
C MET A 331 28.82 -10.10 18.99
N LEU A 332 28.40 -11.31 18.63
CA LEU A 332 27.24 -11.96 19.24
C LEU A 332 27.46 -12.36 20.70
N ALA A 333 28.70 -12.71 21.08
CA ALA A 333 29.03 -13.03 22.47
C ALA A 333 28.76 -11.83 23.41
N GLN A 334 28.85 -10.59 22.92
CA GLN A 334 28.54 -9.39 23.71
C GLN A 334 27.06 -9.30 24.10
N LEU A 335 26.17 -9.95 23.35
CA LEU A 335 24.73 -10.00 23.66
C LEU A 335 24.42 -10.95 24.82
N ASN A 336 25.36 -11.84 25.18
CA ASN A 336 25.19 -12.85 26.22
C ASN A 336 23.97 -13.78 25.97
N ILE A 337 23.82 -14.25 24.72
CA ILE A 337 22.74 -15.16 24.27
C ILE A 337 23.37 -16.37 23.54
N PRO A 338 23.75 -17.44 24.26
CA PRO A 338 24.49 -18.56 23.66
C PRO A 338 23.75 -19.26 22.52
N GLU A 339 22.42 -19.43 22.63
CA GLU A 339 21.61 -20.07 21.59
C GLU A 339 21.61 -19.28 20.29
N LEU A 340 21.40 -17.95 20.38
CA LEU A 340 21.45 -17.05 19.22
C LEU A 340 22.85 -16.97 18.63
N GLN A 341 23.88 -16.92 19.48
CA GLN A 341 25.27 -16.93 19.01
C GLN A 341 25.54 -18.16 18.13
N ASN A 342 25.12 -19.35 18.57
CA ASN A 342 25.33 -20.59 17.83
C ASN A 342 24.53 -20.61 16.52
N SER A 343 23.23 -20.30 16.56
CA SER A 343 22.35 -20.34 15.37
C SER A 343 22.77 -19.32 14.32
N VAL A 344 23.01 -18.06 14.72
CA VAL A 344 23.42 -17.00 13.81
C VAL A 344 24.81 -17.25 13.25
N SER A 345 25.76 -17.73 14.07
CA SER A 345 27.10 -18.06 13.55
C SER A 345 27.05 -19.20 12.53
N ALA A 346 26.23 -20.23 12.77
CA ALA A 346 26.03 -21.31 11.82
C ALA A 346 25.39 -20.82 10.50
N ALA A 347 24.35 -19.99 10.59
CA ALA A 347 23.69 -19.40 9.43
C ALA A 347 24.64 -18.50 8.62
N ILE A 348 25.39 -17.61 9.29
CA ILE A 348 26.40 -16.75 8.64
C ILE A 348 27.48 -17.58 7.94
N ASN A 349 27.98 -18.64 8.58
CA ASN A 349 28.98 -19.51 7.97
C ASN A 349 28.43 -20.19 6.71
N SER A 350 27.25 -20.82 6.82
CA SER A 350 26.58 -21.49 5.69
C SER A 350 26.33 -20.52 4.53
N TYR A 351 25.76 -19.35 4.83
CA TYR A 351 25.45 -18.33 3.84
C TYR A 351 26.70 -17.77 3.16
N LEU A 352 27.74 -17.40 3.91
CA LEU A 352 28.94 -16.80 3.32
C LEU A 352 29.82 -17.80 2.56
N ASP A 353 29.70 -19.10 2.85
CA ASP A 353 30.38 -20.15 2.08
C ASP A 353 29.71 -20.40 0.72
N ASN A 354 28.39 -20.35 0.68
CA ASN A 354 27.60 -20.49 -0.55
C ASN A 354 26.31 -19.66 -0.43
N PRO A 355 26.32 -18.37 -0.84
CA PRO A 355 25.14 -17.51 -0.69
C PRO A 355 23.97 -18.00 -1.55
N GLN A 356 22.86 -18.37 -0.92
CA GLN A 356 21.62 -18.73 -1.61
C GLN A 356 20.41 -18.07 -0.96
N SER A 357 20.19 -18.30 0.33
CA SER A 357 19.12 -17.66 1.10
C SER A 357 19.52 -17.36 2.54
N PHE A 358 18.93 -16.34 3.14
CA PHE A 358 19.08 -16.00 4.54
C PHE A 358 17.73 -15.59 5.13
N THR A 359 17.33 -16.24 6.21
CA THR A 359 16.01 -16.08 6.82
C THR A 359 16.15 -15.63 8.27
N LEU A 360 15.42 -14.57 8.63
CA LEU A 360 15.20 -14.13 10.00
C LEU A 360 13.71 -14.23 10.29
N ASN A 361 13.32 -15.14 11.17
CA ASN A 361 11.93 -15.38 11.51
C ASN A 361 11.70 -15.13 13.00
N ALA A 362 10.82 -14.20 13.33
CA ALA A 362 10.29 -13.96 14.66
C ALA A 362 8.88 -14.56 14.72
N SER A 363 8.77 -15.75 15.31
CA SER A 363 7.51 -16.47 15.52
C SER A 363 7.38 -16.83 17.00
N PRO A 364 6.87 -15.90 17.83
CA PRO A 364 6.71 -16.16 19.25
C PRO A 364 5.67 -17.26 19.52
N GLU A 365 5.84 -18.04 20.59
CA GLU A 365 4.90 -19.11 20.96
C GLU A 365 3.48 -18.59 21.24
N LYS A 366 3.36 -17.31 21.62
CA LYS A 366 2.12 -16.58 21.81
C LYS A 366 2.29 -15.15 21.29
N PRO A 367 1.23 -14.51 20.78
CA PRO A 367 1.27 -13.10 20.41
C PRO A 367 1.89 -12.23 21.52
N VAL A 368 2.85 -11.38 21.15
CA VAL A 368 3.63 -10.57 22.10
C VAL A 368 3.21 -9.11 22.00
N PRO A 369 2.63 -8.51 23.06
CA PRO A 369 2.34 -7.09 23.07
C PRO A 369 3.61 -6.25 22.88
N PHE A 370 3.56 -5.24 22.02
CA PHE A 370 4.69 -4.33 21.78
C PHE A 370 5.25 -3.70 23.07
N PRO A 371 4.44 -3.31 24.09
CA PRO A 371 4.96 -2.86 25.37
C PRO A 371 5.90 -3.85 26.06
N MET A 372 5.67 -5.14 25.91
CA MET A 372 6.54 -6.18 26.47
C MET A 372 7.89 -6.20 25.73
N ILE A 373 7.88 -6.02 24.41
CA ILE A 373 9.11 -5.93 23.60
C ILE A 373 9.92 -4.70 24.01
N VAL A 374 9.28 -3.54 24.14
CA VAL A 374 9.93 -2.30 24.60
C VAL A 374 10.45 -2.45 26.04
N GLY A 375 9.66 -3.04 26.93
CA GLY A 375 10.07 -3.32 28.31
C GLY A 375 11.29 -4.25 28.38
N ALA A 376 11.32 -5.30 27.54
CA ALA A 376 12.48 -6.17 27.40
C ALA A 376 13.69 -5.41 26.86
N ALA A 377 13.52 -4.55 25.86
CA ALA A 377 14.61 -3.73 25.32
C ALA A 377 15.22 -2.76 26.33
N MET A 378 14.43 -2.25 27.27
CA MET A 378 14.93 -1.33 28.31
C MET A 378 15.52 -2.04 29.53
N GLY A 379 14.92 -3.16 29.95
CA GLY A 379 15.28 -3.84 31.20
C GLY A 379 16.23 -5.03 31.03
N ALA A 380 16.12 -5.76 29.92
CA ALA A 380 16.90 -6.97 29.64
C ALA A 380 16.98 -7.25 28.13
N PRO A 381 17.73 -6.45 27.35
CA PRO A 381 17.78 -6.54 25.89
C PRO A 381 18.14 -7.95 25.37
N ASN A 382 18.92 -8.70 26.15
CA ASN A 382 19.33 -10.07 25.85
C ASN A 382 18.17 -11.09 25.87
N THR A 383 16.99 -10.71 26.37
CA THR A 383 15.79 -11.56 26.36
C THR A 383 14.94 -11.42 25.11
N ILE A 384 15.12 -10.34 24.33
CA ILE A 384 14.28 -10.05 23.14
C ILE A 384 14.22 -11.24 22.18
N PRO A 385 15.34 -11.86 21.76
CA PRO A 385 15.29 -12.96 20.80
C PRO A 385 14.43 -14.12 21.27
N LYS A 386 14.43 -14.40 22.57
CA LYS A 386 13.58 -15.43 23.17
C LYS A 386 12.11 -14.99 23.22
N VAL A 387 11.85 -13.74 23.58
CA VAL A 387 10.49 -13.18 23.68
C VAL A 387 9.78 -13.24 22.32
N ILE A 388 10.46 -12.87 21.23
CA ILE A 388 9.88 -12.84 19.88
C ILE A 388 10.03 -14.18 19.13
N GLY A 389 10.60 -15.21 19.76
CA GLY A 389 10.82 -16.50 19.11
C GLY A 389 11.75 -16.43 17.89
N LEU A 390 12.81 -15.62 17.96
CA LEU A 390 13.73 -15.38 16.85
C LEU A 390 14.48 -16.66 16.45
N LYS A 391 14.40 -17.00 15.17
CA LYS A 391 15.16 -18.05 14.48
C LYS A 391 15.90 -17.45 13.30
N VAL A 392 17.09 -17.98 13.06
CA VAL A 392 17.94 -17.57 11.95
C VAL A 392 18.41 -18.81 11.21
N SER A 393 18.18 -18.85 9.91
CA SER A 393 18.59 -19.94 9.00
C SER A 393 19.22 -19.36 7.74
N ALA A 394 19.92 -20.21 7.02
CA ALA A 394 20.51 -19.88 5.72
C ALA A 394 20.51 -21.12 4.82
N ASN A 395 20.27 -20.89 3.53
CA ASN A 395 20.23 -21.90 2.48
C ASN A 395 19.18 -23.00 2.72
N ASP A 396 17.99 -22.58 3.15
CA ASP A 396 16.79 -23.38 3.42
C ASP A 396 15.85 -23.54 2.21
#